data_AF-A0AA35ITP2-F1
#
_entry.id   AF-A0AA35ITP2-F1
#
_cell.length_a   1.000
_cell.length_b   1.000
_cell.length_c   1.000
_cell.angle_alpha   90.00
_cell.angle_beta   90.00
_cell.angle_gamma   90.00
#
_symmetry.space_group_name_H-M   'P 1'
#
loop_
_entity.id
_entity.type
_entity.pdbx_description
1 polymer ?
#
loop_
_entity_poly.entity_id
_entity_poly.type
_entity_poly.pdbx_seq_one_letter_code
_entity_poly.pdbx_strand_id
1 'polypeptide(L)'
;MAIALWYCPPQGSVAYETLQMLIFSFQTLFPDSPVIEPHVTVTSHLVCNSRDDVNKILTSCVAAIQSIRSHQIAKKGHKGQSLHTVAPPLVSFNGCSVGKRYFKKIVLECNKNKVLYGIAQIMREMYVEIDSETRSSRAATWVHEEFHPHVSLLYSDIHPVSQASLRVVQQRIEDALDVRLVPREKHKGSGNADGSNEVQMRWDFDISSSLSWNIPGTFKVVNCVGPVEEWEVLGRVDV
;
A
#
# COMPACT_ATOMS: atom_id res chain seq x y z
N MET A 1 -14.55 -8.10 7.42
CA MET A 1 -13.09 -7.98 7.21
C MET A 1 -12.41 -9.28 7.65
N ALA A 2 -11.15 -9.49 7.28
CA ALA A 2 -10.44 -10.76 7.42
C ALA A 2 -8.96 -10.54 7.75
N ILE A 3 -8.19 -11.60 7.95
CA ILE A 3 -6.74 -11.53 8.21
C ILE A 3 -6.02 -11.00 6.96
N ALA A 4 -5.12 -10.03 7.14
CA ALA A 4 -4.40 -9.35 6.07
C ALA A 4 -2.88 -9.39 6.26
N LEU A 5 -2.15 -9.31 5.14
CA LEU A 5 -0.71 -9.12 5.12
C LEU A 5 -0.40 -7.65 4.84
N TRP A 6 0.28 -7.01 5.76
CA TRP A 6 0.73 -5.62 5.62
C TRP A 6 2.23 -5.55 5.36
N TYR A 7 2.65 -4.56 4.58
CA TYR A 7 4.03 -4.14 4.45
C TYR A 7 4.17 -2.69 4.96
N CYS A 8 4.93 -2.52 6.04
CA CYS A 8 5.10 -1.25 6.74
C CYS A 8 6.49 -0.67 6.49
N PRO A 9 6.65 0.66 6.44
CA PRO A 9 7.96 1.29 6.56
C PRO A 9 8.54 0.99 7.95
N PRO A 10 9.88 0.90 8.10
CA PRO A 10 10.50 0.68 9.40
C PRO A 10 10.15 1.79 10.39
N GLN A 11 9.82 1.43 11.63
CA GLN A 11 9.57 2.41 12.69
C GLN A 11 10.80 3.31 12.91
N GLY A 12 10.60 4.61 13.10
CA GLY A 12 11.67 5.60 13.21
C GLY A 12 12.33 5.99 11.88
N SER A 13 11.94 5.40 10.75
CA SER A 13 12.38 5.88 9.44
C SER A 13 11.65 7.17 9.05
N VAL A 14 12.28 7.99 8.21
CA VAL A 14 11.64 9.21 7.65
C VAL A 14 10.28 8.87 7.01
N ALA A 15 10.20 7.74 6.30
CA ALA A 15 8.95 7.31 5.68
C ALA A 15 7.84 7.05 6.70
N TYR A 16 8.17 6.34 7.79
CA TYR A 16 7.22 6.05 8.86
C TYR A 16 6.77 7.33 9.58
N GLU A 17 7.71 8.16 10.01
CA GLU A 17 7.42 9.37 10.78
C GLU A 17 6.61 10.38 9.97
N THR A 18 6.97 10.61 8.70
CA THR A 18 6.21 11.53 7.82
C THR A 18 4.78 11.05 7.60
N LEU A 19 4.58 9.75 7.30
CA LEU A 19 3.23 9.21 7.09
C LEU A 19 2.42 9.23 8.38
N GLN A 20 3.03 8.88 9.51
CA GLN A 20 2.37 8.87 10.81
C GLN A 20 1.94 10.28 11.21
N MET A 21 2.80 11.28 11.05
CA MET A 21 2.46 12.68 11.30
C MET A 21 1.34 13.17 10.38
N LEU A 22 1.35 12.76 9.10
CA LEU A 22 0.31 13.11 8.16
C LEU A 22 -1.05 12.49 8.55
N ILE A 23 -1.08 11.21 8.93
CA ILE A 23 -2.26 10.52 9.45
C ILE A 23 -2.80 11.24 10.69
N PHE A 24 -1.95 11.54 11.66
CA PHE A 24 -2.34 12.27 12.87
C PHE A 24 -2.88 13.66 12.56
N SER A 25 -2.28 14.36 11.59
CA SER A 25 -2.75 15.69 11.22
C SER A 25 -4.22 15.65 10.81
N PHE A 26 -4.65 14.64 10.05
CA PHE A 26 -6.03 14.56 9.55
C PHE A 26 -7.09 14.33 10.62
N GLN A 27 -6.70 13.88 11.82
CA GLN A 27 -7.59 13.79 12.97
C GLN A 27 -8.25 15.14 13.30
N THR A 28 -7.56 16.26 13.06
CA THR A 28 -8.14 17.58 13.29
C THR A 28 -9.27 17.93 12.30
N LEU A 29 -9.33 17.28 11.15
CA LEU A 29 -10.38 17.47 10.13
C LEU A 29 -11.47 16.40 10.24
N PHE A 30 -11.13 15.24 10.80
CA PHE A 30 -11.98 14.05 10.87
C PHE A 30 -11.76 13.37 12.24
N PRO A 31 -12.36 13.92 13.32
CA PRO A 31 -12.06 13.50 14.70
C PRO A 31 -12.50 12.07 15.02
N ASP A 32 -13.45 11.52 14.27
CA ASP A 32 -13.95 10.14 14.46
C ASP A 32 -13.15 9.11 13.63
N SER A 33 -12.09 9.52 12.93
CA SER A 33 -11.26 8.59 12.19
C SER A 33 -10.36 7.80 13.15
N PRO A 34 -10.28 6.48 13.04
CA PRO A 34 -9.22 5.74 13.73
C PRO A 34 -7.85 6.25 13.29
N VAL A 35 -6.89 6.22 14.23
CA VAL A 35 -5.47 6.36 13.89
C VAL A 35 -4.98 4.98 13.46
N ILE A 36 -4.39 4.92 12.28
CA ILE A 36 -3.88 3.69 11.68
C ILE A 36 -2.38 3.77 11.51
N GLU A 37 -1.71 2.63 11.60
CA GLU A 37 -0.29 2.55 11.26
C GLU A 37 -0.08 2.69 9.75
N PRO A 38 0.96 3.38 9.26
CA PRO A 38 1.28 3.44 7.84
C PRO A 38 1.59 2.05 7.30
N HIS A 39 0.82 1.60 6.31
CA HIS A 39 1.04 0.29 5.69
C HIS A 39 0.50 0.25 4.26
N VAL A 40 1.08 -0.65 3.47
CA VAL A 40 0.46 -1.17 2.23
C VAL A 40 -0.14 -2.53 2.55
N THR A 41 -1.43 -2.72 2.26
CA THR A 41 -2.04 -4.06 2.30
C THR A 41 -1.56 -4.83 1.07
N VAL A 42 -0.73 -5.87 1.29
CA VAL A 42 -0.15 -6.72 0.23
C VAL A 42 -1.18 -7.73 -0.28
N THR A 43 -1.95 -8.32 0.64
CA THR A 43 -3.12 -9.15 0.33
C THR A 43 -4.03 -9.22 1.56
N SER A 44 -5.28 -9.63 1.37
CA SER A 44 -6.27 -9.82 2.42
C SER A 44 -6.96 -11.17 2.27
N HIS A 45 -7.73 -11.57 3.28
CA HIS A 45 -8.40 -12.88 3.35
C HIS A 45 -7.41 -14.05 3.41
N LEU A 46 -6.31 -13.86 4.15
CA LEU A 46 -5.36 -14.93 4.43
C LEU A 46 -6.06 -16.08 5.16
N VAL A 47 -5.86 -17.30 4.65
CA VAL A 47 -6.21 -18.55 5.33
C VAL A 47 -5.16 -18.78 6.42
N CYS A 48 -5.50 -18.39 7.64
CA CYS A 48 -4.60 -18.42 8.79
C CYS A 48 -5.40 -18.78 10.05
N ASN A 49 -5.25 -20.01 10.55
CA ASN A 49 -6.05 -20.53 11.66
C ASN A 49 -5.24 -20.75 12.93
N SER A 50 -3.91 -20.63 12.84
CA SER A 50 -3.00 -20.93 13.93
C SER A 50 -1.78 -20.03 13.91
N ARG A 51 -1.06 -19.99 15.05
CA ARG A 51 0.23 -19.29 15.15
C ARG A 51 1.29 -19.88 14.23
N ASP A 52 1.21 -21.16 13.91
CA ASP A 52 2.11 -21.82 12.95
C ASP A 52 1.87 -21.30 11.52
N ASP A 53 0.61 -21.07 11.14
CA ASP A 53 0.28 -20.45 9.85
C ASP A 53 0.83 -19.03 9.75
N VAL A 54 0.72 -18.23 10.83
CA VAL A 54 1.34 -16.90 10.90
C VAL A 54 2.85 -16.98 10.65
N ASN A 55 3.54 -17.91 11.31
CA ASN A 55 4.98 -18.09 11.15
C ASN A 55 5.35 -18.53 9.71
N LYS A 56 4.57 -19.43 9.11
CA LYS A 56 4.76 -19.85 7.71
C LYS A 56 4.61 -18.69 6.74
N ILE A 57 3.57 -17.88 6.90
CA ILE A 57 3.33 -16.68 6.08
C ILE A 57 4.52 -15.72 6.18
N LEU A 58 4.96 -15.38 7.40
CA LEU A 58 6.07 -14.47 7.62
C LEU A 58 7.40 -15.02 7.08
N THR A 59 7.64 -16.32 7.24
CA THR A 59 8.83 -17.00 6.68
C THR A 59 8.84 -16.93 5.15
N SER A 60 7.69 -17.12 4.51
CA SER A 60 7.56 -16.97 3.06
C SER A 60 7.80 -15.52 2.59
N CYS A 61 7.39 -14.51 3.36
CA CYS A 61 7.73 -13.11 3.07
C CYS A 61 9.25 -12.90 3.06
N VAL A 62 9.98 -13.41 4.07
CA VAL A 62 11.44 -13.32 4.14
C VAL A 62 12.07 -14.00 2.93
N ALA A 63 11.63 -15.22 2.61
CA ALA A 63 12.14 -15.98 1.47
C ALA A 63 11.89 -15.26 0.13
N ALA A 64 10.71 -14.69 -0.06
CA ALA A 64 10.36 -13.92 -1.25
C ALA A 64 11.31 -12.72 -1.42
N ILE A 65 11.51 -11.92 -0.37
CA ILE A 65 12.43 -10.77 -0.39
C ILE A 65 13.88 -11.19 -0.66
N GLN A 66 14.35 -12.27 -0.04
CA GLN A 66 15.71 -12.79 -0.25
C GLN A 66 15.93 -13.27 -1.69
N SER A 67 14.92 -13.91 -2.29
CA SER A 67 14.96 -14.33 -3.70
C SER A 67 15.14 -13.12 -4.64
N ILE A 68 14.40 -12.04 -4.37
CA ILE A 68 14.50 -10.78 -5.12
C ILE A 68 15.90 -10.16 -5.00
N ARG A 69 16.45 -10.05 -3.78
CA ARG A 69 17.81 -9.54 -3.55
C ARG A 69 18.85 -10.35 -4.33
N SER A 70 18.73 -11.67 -4.30
CA SER A 70 19.64 -12.59 -4.99
C SER A 70 19.61 -12.40 -6.51
N HIS A 71 18.42 -12.22 -7.10
CA HIS A 71 18.27 -11.93 -8.54
C HIS A 71 18.84 -10.56 -8.94
N GLN A 72 18.77 -9.55 -8.07
CA GLN A 72 19.37 -8.24 -8.33
C GLN A 72 20.90 -8.28 -8.30
N ILE A 73 21.49 -9.06 -7.38
CA ILE A 73 22.95 -9.24 -7.27
C ILE A 73 23.48 -10.05 -8.46
N ALA A 74 22.82 -11.17 -8.83
CA ALA A 74 23.23 -12.01 -9.95
C ALA A 74 23.26 -11.27 -11.29
N LYS A 75 22.31 -10.35 -11.53
CA LYS A 75 22.28 -9.53 -12.75
C LYS A 75 23.41 -8.50 -12.85
N LYS A 76 23.97 -8.04 -11.72
CA LYS A 76 25.13 -7.12 -11.72
C LYS A 76 26.45 -7.82 -12.09
N GLY A 77 26.52 -9.15 -11.98
CA GLY A 77 27.74 -9.92 -12.28
C GLY A 77 28.04 -10.14 -13.77
N HIS A 78 27.14 -9.77 -14.69
CA HIS A 78 27.28 -10.12 -16.13
C HIS A 78 27.48 -8.94 -17.09
N LYS A 79 27.51 -7.70 -16.61
CA LYS A 79 27.88 -6.54 -17.45
C LYS A 79 28.76 -5.57 -16.66
N GLY A 80 30.05 -5.57 -16.97
CA GLY A 80 30.91 -4.45 -16.65
C GLY A 80 30.40 -3.18 -17.31
N GLN A 81 30.57 -2.05 -16.62
CA GLN A 81 30.15 -0.67 -16.94
C GLN A 81 28.80 -0.22 -16.35
N SER A 82 28.91 0.44 -15.19
CA SER A 82 28.59 1.87 -15.01
C SER A 82 27.21 2.38 -15.46
N LEU A 83 26.24 2.30 -14.54
CA LEU A 83 25.55 3.49 -14.04
C LEU A 83 25.00 3.13 -12.65
N HIS A 84 25.16 3.99 -11.66
CA HIS A 84 24.56 3.87 -10.32
C HIS A 84 23.03 4.03 -10.39
N THR A 85 22.33 3.20 -11.16
CA THR A 85 20.87 3.13 -11.10
C THR A 85 20.51 2.45 -9.79
N VAL A 86 20.25 3.26 -8.77
CA VAL A 86 19.61 2.83 -7.52
C VAL A 86 18.32 2.11 -7.92
N ALA A 87 18.15 0.86 -7.46
CA ALA A 87 16.94 0.11 -7.75
C ALA A 87 15.73 0.92 -7.26
N PRO A 88 14.64 1.00 -8.04
CA PRO A 88 13.48 1.78 -7.63
C PRO A 88 12.97 1.29 -6.28
N PRO A 89 12.53 2.20 -5.40
CA PRO A 89 12.00 1.82 -4.09
C PRO A 89 10.79 0.89 -4.24
N LEU A 90 10.62 -0.02 -3.28
CA LEU A 90 9.54 -1.00 -3.31
C LEU A 90 8.17 -0.32 -3.22
N VAL A 91 8.07 0.72 -2.38
CA VAL A 91 6.91 1.59 -2.27
C VAL A 91 7.33 3.03 -2.51
N SER A 92 6.68 3.67 -3.48
CA SER A 92 6.76 5.10 -3.78
C SER A 92 5.42 5.55 -4.31
N PHE A 93 5.18 6.86 -4.38
CA PHE A 93 3.86 7.41 -4.67
C PHE A 93 3.84 8.22 -5.96
N ASN A 94 2.68 8.26 -6.62
CA ASN A 94 2.45 9.07 -7.83
C ASN A 94 1.18 9.92 -7.78
N GLY A 95 0.41 9.80 -6.70
CA GLY A 95 -0.87 10.47 -6.60
C GLY A 95 -1.54 10.21 -5.26
N CYS A 96 -2.68 10.84 -5.08
CA CYS A 96 -3.59 10.58 -3.98
C CYS A 96 -5.03 10.71 -4.44
N SER A 97 -5.94 10.06 -3.71
CA SER A 97 -7.36 10.15 -3.99
C SER A 97 -8.19 10.27 -2.72
N VAL A 98 -9.34 10.93 -2.88
CA VAL A 98 -10.40 11.02 -1.89
C VAL A 98 -11.55 10.16 -2.35
N GLY A 99 -11.81 9.06 -1.66
CA GLY A 99 -12.86 8.10 -1.99
C GLY A 99 -14.18 8.32 -1.24
N LYS A 100 -15.20 7.61 -1.69
CA LYS A 100 -16.53 7.62 -1.07
C LYS A 100 -16.64 6.62 0.08
N ARG A 101 -15.88 5.52 0.05
CA ARG A 101 -15.92 4.41 1.00
C ARG A 101 -15.07 4.67 2.26
N TYR A 102 -15.45 4.04 3.37
CA TYR A 102 -14.76 4.14 4.66
C TYR A 102 -13.25 3.87 4.58
N PHE A 103 -12.83 2.68 4.14
CA PHE A 103 -11.42 2.26 4.10
C PHE A 103 -10.56 2.93 3.01
N LYS A 104 -11.18 3.70 2.12
CA LYS A 104 -10.49 4.39 1.02
C LYS A 104 -10.84 5.88 1.03
N LYS A 105 -10.96 6.48 2.21
CA LYS A 105 -11.36 7.89 2.32
C LYS A 105 -10.28 8.83 1.80
N ILE A 106 -9.06 8.75 2.31
CA ILE A 106 -7.89 9.45 1.76
C ILE A 106 -6.77 8.43 1.65
N VAL A 107 -6.20 8.27 0.46
CA VAL A 107 -5.12 7.31 0.21
C VAL A 107 -4.02 7.94 -0.63
N LEU A 108 -2.77 7.56 -0.37
CA LEU A 108 -1.64 7.76 -1.30
C LEU A 108 -1.54 6.56 -2.23
N GLU A 109 -1.50 6.80 -3.52
CA GLU A 109 -1.47 5.78 -4.55
C GLU A 109 -0.02 5.40 -4.88
N CYS A 110 0.27 4.11 -4.83
CA CYS A 110 1.63 3.64 -5.05
C CYS A 110 1.94 3.51 -6.55
N ASN A 111 3.19 3.79 -6.92
CA ASN A 111 3.73 3.42 -8.22
C ASN A 111 3.71 1.90 -8.41
N LYS A 112 3.47 1.47 -9.64
CA LYS A 112 3.59 0.05 -10.00
C LYS A 112 5.04 -0.39 -9.82
N ASN A 113 5.24 -1.39 -8.97
CA ASN A 113 6.55 -1.99 -8.75
C ASN A 113 6.45 -3.52 -8.98
N LYS A 114 7.24 -4.04 -9.93
CA LYS A 114 7.21 -5.46 -10.31
C LYS A 114 7.51 -6.39 -9.13
N VAL A 115 8.34 -5.95 -8.20
CA VAL A 115 8.71 -6.71 -7.00
C VAL A 115 7.52 -6.77 -6.04
N LEU A 116 6.88 -5.63 -5.75
CA LEU A 116 5.71 -5.58 -4.86
C LEU A 116 4.56 -6.41 -5.41
N TYR A 117 4.29 -6.29 -6.71
CA TYR A 117 3.27 -7.09 -7.41
C TYR A 117 3.62 -8.58 -7.37
N GLY A 118 4.89 -8.95 -7.60
CA GLY A 118 5.33 -10.35 -7.50
C GLY A 118 5.11 -10.93 -6.09
N ILE A 119 5.45 -10.17 -5.04
CA ILE A 119 5.19 -10.60 -3.65
C ILE A 119 3.69 -10.75 -3.41
N ALA A 120 2.89 -9.76 -3.81
CA ALA A 120 1.43 -9.80 -3.63
C ALA A 120 0.80 -11.03 -4.31
N GLN A 121 1.21 -11.33 -5.54
CA GLN A 121 0.76 -12.50 -6.27
C GLN A 121 1.16 -13.80 -5.57
N ILE A 122 2.44 -13.97 -5.21
CA ILE A 122 2.94 -15.18 -4.53
C ILE A 122 2.19 -15.40 -3.22
N MET A 123 2.08 -14.36 -2.40
CA MET A 123 1.43 -14.47 -1.09
C MET A 123 -0.06 -14.79 -1.22
N ARG A 124 -0.74 -14.21 -2.22
CA ARG A 124 -2.14 -14.52 -2.50
C ARG A 124 -2.32 -15.96 -3.00
N GLU A 125 -1.50 -16.39 -3.94
CA GLU A 125 -1.53 -17.76 -4.48
C GLU A 125 -1.32 -18.81 -3.38
N MET A 126 -0.39 -18.56 -2.45
CA MET A 126 -0.05 -19.51 -1.39
C MET A 126 -1.04 -19.53 -0.23
N TYR A 127 -1.64 -18.39 0.11
CA TYR A 127 -2.34 -18.23 1.40
C TYR A 127 -3.76 -17.69 1.29
N VAL A 128 -4.29 -17.46 0.09
CA VAL A 128 -5.68 -16.99 -0.11
C VAL A 128 -6.44 -17.92 -1.05
N GLU A 129 -5.84 -18.26 -2.19
CA GLU A 129 -6.50 -19.10 -3.19
C GLU A 129 -6.38 -20.58 -2.80
N ILE A 130 -7.52 -21.20 -2.48
CA ILE A 130 -7.58 -22.58 -1.93
C ILE A 130 -7.63 -23.63 -3.04
N ASP A 131 -8.21 -23.29 -4.20
CA ASP A 131 -8.34 -24.22 -5.34
C ASP A 131 -7.00 -24.41 -6.05
N SER A 132 -6.44 -25.62 -5.96
CA SER A 132 -5.14 -25.95 -6.53
C SER A 132 -5.06 -25.82 -8.05
N GLU A 133 -6.16 -26.01 -8.77
CA GLU A 133 -6.16 -25.96 -10.25
C GLU A 133 -6.16 -24.52 -10.76
N THR A 134 -6.80 -23.61 -10.03
CA THR A 134 -7.01 -22.22 -10.47
C THR A 134 -6.25 -21.18 -9.66
N ARG A 135 -5.61 -21.54 -8.53
CA ARG A 135 -4.96 -20.57 -7.64
C ARG A 135 -3.96 -19.64 -8.34
N SER A 136 -3.10 -20.19 -9.20
CA SER A 136 -2.04 -19.40 -9.85
C SER A 136 -2.62 -18.41 -10.85
N SER A 137 -3.62 -18.83 -11.64
CA SER A 137 -4.29 -17.94 -12.60
C SER A 137 -5.12 -16.88 -11.89
N ARG A 138 -5.87 -17.25 -10.84
CA ARG A 138 -6.67 -16.31 -10.04
C ARG A 138 -5.81 -15.26 -9.35
N ALA A 139 -4.70 -15.67 -8.73
CA ALA A 139 -3.77 -14.72 -8.10
C ALA A 139 -3.13 -13.77 -9.12
N ALA A 140 -2.76 -14.27 -10.30
CA ALA A 140 -2.23 -13.44 -11.40
C ALA A 140 -3.28 -12.46 -11.96
N THR A 141 -4.52 -12.90 -12.17
CA THR A 141 -5.62 -12.01 -12.59
C THR A 141 -5.85 -10.93 -11.55
N TRP A 142 -5.99 -11.31 -10.28
CA TRP A 142 -6.20 -10.37 -9.18
C TRP A 142 -5.09 -9.31 -9.10
N VAL A 143 -3.82 -9.71 -9.24
CA VAL A 143 -2.72 -8.74 -9.13
C VAL A 143 -2.71 -7.72 -10.28
N HIS A 144 -3.24 -8.08 -11.43
CA HIS A 144 -3.28 -7.20 -12.61
C HIS A 144 -4.53 -6.33 -12.67
N GLU A 145 -5.66 -6.86 -12.22
CA GLU A 145 -6.98 -6.23 -12.38
C GLU A 145 -7.49 -5.56 -11.11
N GLU A 146 -7.11 -6.04 -9.93
CA GLU A 146 -7.69 -5.62 -8.65
C GLU A 146 -6.68 -5.04 -7.66
N PHE A 147 -5.42 -5.49 -7.72
CA PHE A 147 -4.38 -5.03 -6.81
C PHE A 147 -3.89 -3.62 -7.16
N HIS A 148 -4.37 -2.66 -6.35
CA HIS A 148 -4.01 -1.26 -6.40
C HIS A 148 -3.34 -0.87 -5.08
N PRO A 149 -2.01 -1.03 -4.96
CA PRO A 149 -1.29 -0.74 -3.72
C PRO A 149 -1.44 0.74 -3.36
N HIS A 150 -1.74 1.00 -2.10
CA HIS A 150 -1.93 2.33 -1.57
C HIS A 150 -1.63 2.34 -0.07
N VAL A 151 -1.37 3.53 0.47
CA VAL A 151 -1.32 3.78 1.91
C VAL A 151 -2.54 4.61 2.27
N SER A 152 -3.37 4.08 3.17
CA SER A 152 -4.47 4.84 3.72
C SER A 152 -3.94 5.89 4.70
N LEU A 153 -4.41 7.13 4.54
CA LEU A 153 -4.12 8.23 5.45
C LEU A 153 -5.28 8.54 6.40
N LEU A 154 -6.49 8.11 6.03
CA LEU A 154 -7.72 8.40 6.76
C LEU A 154 -8.78 7.35 6.45
N TYR A 155 -9.55 6.95 7.46
CA TYR A 155 -10.83 6.23 7.31
C TYR A 155 -11.98 7.09 7.81
N SER A 156 -13.07 7.18 7.05
CA SER A 156 -14.24 7.95 7.48
C SER A 156 -15.45 7.63 6.61
N ASP A 157 -16.64 7.71 7.18
CA ASP A 157 -17.90 7.67 6.42
C ASP A 157 -18.31 9.05 5.88
N ILE A 158 -17.58 10.12 6.21
CA ILE A 158 -17.91 11.47 5.75
C ILE A 158 -17.84 11.53 4.22
N HIS A 159 -19.00 11.69 3.59
CA HIS A 159 -19.15 11.89 2.16
C HIS A 159 -20.38 12.78 1.87
N PRO A 160 -20.27 13.80 1.01
CA PRO A 160 -19.05 14.27 0.36
C PRO A 160 -18.09 14.99 1.33
N VAL A 161 -16.80 14.92 1.05
CA VAL A 161 -15.81 15.77 1.72
C VAL A 161 -15.96 17.20 1.19
N SER A 162 -16.07 18.19 2.08
CA SER A 162 -16.28 19.58 1.67
C SER A 162 -15.09 20.14 0.86
N GLN A 163 -15.32 21.12 -0.02
CA GLN A 163 -14.23 21.77 -0.78
C GLN A 163 -13.19 22.43 0.13
N ALA A 164 -13.61 22.98 1.28
CA ALA A 164 -12.68 23.55 2.26
C ALA A 164 -11.77 22.46 2.83
N SER A 165 -12.35 21.32 3.25
CA SER A 165 -11.60 20.16 3.75
C SER A 165 -10.66 19.60 2.68
N LEU A 166 -11.09 19.51 1.41
CA LEU A 166 -10.25 19.05 0.31
C LEU A 166 -9.02 19.94 0.10
N ARG A 167 -9.15 21.27 0.22
CA ARG A 167 -7.99 22.18 0.13
C ARG A 167 -7.00 21.98 1.26
N VAL A 168 -7.48 21.75 2.48
CA VAL A 168 -6.60 21.46 3.62
C VAL A 168 -5.93 20.09 3.45
N VAL A 169 -6.66 19.09 2.95
CA VAL A 169 -6.10 17.77 2.60
C VAL A 169 -4.99 17.92 1.58
N GLN A 170 -5.24 18.66 0.49
CA GLN A 170 -4.26 18.93 -0.53
C GLN A 170 -3.01 19.60 0.06
N GLN A 171 -3.17 20.72 0.76
CA GLN A 171 -2.06 21.47 1.34
C GLN A 171 -1.19 20.60 2.25
N ARG A 172 -1.80 19.79 3.14
CA ARG A 172 -1.04 18.93 4.06
C ARG A 172 -0.25 17.84 3.37
N ILE A 173 -0.78 17.28 2.28
CA ILE A 173 -0.06 16.28 1.48
C ILE A 173 1.09 16.97 0.72
N GLU A 174 0.85 18.13 0.12
CA GLU A 174 1.88 18.91 -0.58
C GLU A 174 3.04 19.26 0.35
N ASP A 175 2.73 19.79 1.54
CA ASP A 175 3.72 20.16 2.56
C ASP A 175 4.52 18.96 3.09
N ALA A 176 3.84 17.84 3.35
CA ALA A 176 4.48 16.65 3.93
C ALA A 176 5.35 15.87 2.94
N LEU A 177 4.98 15.89 1.65
CA LEU A 177 5.60 15.07 0.61
C LEU A 177 6.53 15.86 -0.32
N ASP A 178 6.56 17.19 -0.19
CA ASP A 178 7.29 18.12 -1.05
C ASP A 178 6.93 17.91 -2.53
N VAL A 179 5.63 17.90 -2.82
CA VAL A 179 5.06 17.75 -4.17
C VAL A 179 3.93 18.75 -4.37
N ARG A 180 3.54 18.97 -5.62
CA ARG A 180 2.29 19.66 -5.96
C ARG A 180 1.25 18.64 -6.44
N LEU A 181 0.03 18.76 -5.94
CA LEU A 181 -1.09 17.94 -6.35
C LEU A 181 -1.80 18.58 -7.55
N VAL A 182 -1.76 17.88 -8.69
CA VAL A 182 -2.42 18.30 -9.93
C VAL A 182 -3.71 17.49 -10.08
N PRO A 183 -4.89 18.14 -10.16
CA PRO A 183 -6.15 17.44 -10.41
C PRO A 183 -6.07 16.56 -11.65
N ARG A 184 -6.41 15.28 -11.52
CA ARG A 184 -6.41 14.37 -12.66
C ARG A 184 -7.66 14.60 -13.50
N GLU A 185 -7.46 14.96 -14.76
CA GLU A 185 -8.58 15.15 -15.68
C GLU A 185 -9.33 13.83 -15.91
N LYS A 186 -10.66 13.88 -15.84
CA LYS A 186 -11.50 12.76 -16.25
C LYS A 186 -11.45 12.66 -17.77
N HIS A 187 -10.67 11.73 -18.32
CA HIS A 187 -10.69 11.46 -19.76
C HIS A 187 -12.10 11.07 -20.20
N LYS A 188 -12.69 11.86 -21.09
CA LYS A 188 -13.95 11.55 -21.80
C LYS A 188 -13.72 10.30 -22.65
N GLY A 189 -14.09 9.12 -22.15
CA GLY A 189 -13.94 7.85 -22.87
C GLY A 189 -13.45 6.68 -22.01
N SER A 190 -12.94 6.94 -20.80
CA SER A 190 -12.65 5.87 -19.82
C SER A 190 -13.96 5.41 -19.17
N GLY A 191 -14.73 4.57 -19.86
CA GLY A 191 -15.88 3.90 -19.26
C GLY A 191 -15.42 3.04 -18.09
N ASN A 192 -16.06 3.21 -16.92
CA ASN A 192 -16.08 2.41 -15.67
C ASN A 192 -14.81 1.67 -15.14
N ALA A 193 -13.68 1.65 -15.84
CA ALA A 193 -12.50 0.85 -15.52
C ALA A 193 -11.62 1.46 -14.42
N ASP A 194 -11.76 2.76 -14.14
CA ASP A 194 -10.95 3.47 -13.12
C ASP A 194 -11.69 3.62 -11.78
N GLY A 195 -12.79 2.88 -11.57
CA GLY A 195 -13.61 3.04 -10.35
C GLY A 195 -14.12 4.47 -10.15
N SER A 196 -14.31 5.23 -11.25
CA SER A 196 -14.57 6.67 -11.25
C SER A 196 -15.81 7.11 -10.48
N ASN A 197 -16.71 6.17 -10.17
CA ASN A 197 -17.88 6.41 -9.34
C ASN A 197 -17.59 6.31 -7.83
N GLU A 198 -16.46 5.72 -7.43
CA GLU A 198 -16.06 5.53 -6.03
C GLU A 198 -15.08 6.59 -5.53
N VAL A 199 -14.55 7.41 -6.44
CA VAL A 199 -13.60 8.48 -6.16
C VAL A 199 -14.31 9.82 -6.29
N GLN A 200 -14.21 10.64 -5.25
CA GLN A 200 -14.69 12.02 -5.26
C GLN A 200 -13.69 12.94 -5.95
N MET A 201 -12.40 12.81 -5.64
CA MET A 201 -11.32 13.63 -6.18
C MET A 201 -10.04 12.81 -6.30
N ARG A 202 -9.25 13.07 -7.34
CA ARG A 202 -7.96 12.41 -7.57
C ARG A 202 -6.95 13.45 -8.02
N TRP A 203 -5.74 13.34 -7.50
CA TRP A 203 -4.62 14.16 -7.88
C TRP A 203 -3.44 13.28 -8.25
N ASP A 204 -2.74 13.66 -9.31
CA ASP A 204 -1.42 13.14 -9.61
C ASP A 204 -0.37 14.08 -9.02
N PHE A 205 0.80 13.54 -8.68
CA PHE A 205 1.92 14.37 -8.22
C PHE A 205 2.63 14.96 -9.45
N ASP A 206 2.97 16.24 -9.40
CA ASP A 206 3.71 16.91 -10.46
C ASP A 206 5.12 16.35 -10.65
N ILE A 207 5.75 15.92 -9.56
CA ILE A 207 7.04 15.24 -9.51
C ILE A 207 6.95 13.94 -8.70
N SER A 208 7.97 13.10 -8.80
CA SER A 208 8.07 11.94 -7.91
C SER A 208 8.33 12.42 -6.49
N SER A 209 7.48 12.02 -5.54
CA SER A 209 7.73 12.30 -4.11
C SER A 209 9.04 11.64 -3.68
N SER A 210 9.82 12.35 -2.87
CA SER A 210 11.00 11.81 -2.20
C SER A 210 10.62 10.75 -1.16
N LEU A 211 9.37 10.77 -0.68
CA LEU A 211 8.86 9.80 0.28
C LEU A 211 8.70 8.43 -0.37
N SER A 212 9.48 7.49 0.13
CA SER A 212 9.43 6.10 -0.31
C SER A 212 10.04 5.21 0.77
N TRP A 213 9.76 3.91 0.69
CA TRP A 213 10.55 2.93 1.43
C TRP A 213 10.79 1.69 0.59
N ASN A 214 11.91 1.04 0.89
CA ASN A 214 12.35 -0.16 0.21
C ASN A 214 12.56 -1.24 1.28
N ILE A 215 13.75 -1.83 1.31
CA ILE A 215 14.17 -2.77 2.34
C ILE A 215 15.34 -2.10 3.09
N PRO A 216 15.32 -1.96 4.42
CA PRO A 216 14.43 -2.66 5.35
C PRO A 216 12.97 -2.21 5.32
N GLY A 217 12.10 -3.13 5.68
CA GLY A 217 10.67 -2.94 5.91
C GLY A 217 10.13 -4.06 6.79
N THR A 218 8.91 -3.92 7.28
CA THR A 218 8.31 -4.88 8.21
C THR A 218 7.05 -5.49 7.61
N PHE A 219 6.99 -6.81 7.51
CA PHE A 219 5.75 -7.51 7.23
C PHE A 219 4.98 -7.77 8.53
N LYS A 220 3.67 -7.60 8.49
CA LYS A 220 2.78 -7.92 9.61
C LYS A 220 1.58 -8.74 9.13
N VAL A 221 1.21 -9.76 9.89
CA VAL A 221 -0.07 -10.45 9.74
C VAL A 221 -1.03 -9.83 10.74
N VAL A 222 -2.14 -9.28 10.26
CA VAL A 222 -3.07 -8.49 11.08
C VAL A 222 -4.48 -9.06 10.98
N ASN A 223 -5.12 -9.26 12.13
CA ASN A 223 -6.51 -9.64 12.22
C ASN A 223 -7.39 -8.37 12.14
N CYS A 224 -7.96 -8.10 10.97
CA CYS A 224 -8.77 -6.91 10.75
C CYS A 224 -10.26 -7.12 11.08
N VAL A 225 -10.62 -8.00 12.01
CA VAL A 225 -12.01 -8.25 12.41
C VAL A 225 -12.41 -7.28 13.53
N GLY A 226 -13.54 -6.60 13.38
CA GLY A 226 -14.06 -5.64 14.35
C GLY A 226 -13.67 -4.18 14.06
N PRO A 227 -13.84 -3.28 15.04
CA PRO A 227 -13.37 -1.90 14.99
C PRO A 227 -11.87 -1.81 14.68
N VAL A 228 -11.45 -0.74 14.02
CA VAL A 228 -10.07 -0.59 13.52
C VAL A 228 -9.07 -0.49 14.66
N GLU A 229 -9.48 0.11 15.77
CA GLU A 229 -8.73 0.29 17.00
C GLU A 229 -8.48 -1.04 17.73
N GLU A 230 -9.28 -2.06 17.44
CA GLU A 230 -9.20 -3.40 18.03
C GLU A 230 -8.44 -4.39 17.15
N TRP A 231 -7.95 -3.97 15.97
CA TRP A 231 -7.21 -4.86 15.08
C TRP A 231 -5.91 -5.33 15.71
N GLU A 232 -5.69 -6.64 15.67
CA GLU A 232 -4.58 -7.29 16.35
C GLU A 232 -3.47 -7.68 15.38
N VAL A 233 -2.23 -7.32 15.69
CA VAL A 233 -1.05 -7.84 14.99
C VAL A 233 -0.74 -9.24 15.50
N LEU A 234 -1.06 -10.26 14.69
CA LEU A 234 -0.84 -11.68 15.03
C LEU A 234 0.65 -12.06 14.98
N GLY A 235 1.43 -11.37 14.15
CA GLY A 235 2.87 -11.59 14.04
C GLY A 235 3.53 -10.56 13.11
N ARG A 236 4.85 -10.43 13.24
CA ARG A 236 5.66 -9.51 12.42
C ARG A 236 7.05 -10.06 12.12
N VAL A 237 7.64 -9.63 11.01
CA VAL A 237 9.04 -9.91 10.67
C VAL A 237 9.65 -8.74 9.90
N ASP A 238 10.87 -8.37 10.26
CA ASP A 238 11.67 -7.38 9.52
C ASP A 238 12.46 -8.07 8.41
N VAL A 239 12.55 -7.43 7.24
CA VAL A 239 13.23 -7.98 6.03
C VAL A 239 14.32 -7.06 5.52
#